data_AF-A0A8T3DHX8-F1
#
_entry.id   AF-A0A8T3DHX8-F1
#
_cell.length_a   1.000
_cell.length_b   1.000
_cell.length_c   1.000
_cell.angle_alpha   90.00
_cell.angle_beta   90.00
_cell.angle_gamma   90.00
#
_symmetry.space_group_name_H-M   'P 1'
#
loop_
_entity.id
_entity.type
_entity.pdbx_description
1 polymer ?
#
loop_
_entity_poly.entity_id
_entity_poly.type
_entity_poly.pdbx_seq_one_letter_code
_entity_poly.pdbx_strand_id
1 'polypeptide(L)'
;MTSPNDRMLWAVDSRANVHVRTGITDEMPVGTDWEHIPGLQASQLVLSTRTAWVCCLNGEIARRYGITDKNPAGDYWKKTPGLVTWLTVTPSDELWAMSQSGSLTRRLTKTFQHGPARSKVISGSTGGEDLEDEWEVI
;
A
#
# COMPACT_ATOMS: atom_id res chain seq x y z
N MET A 1 2.33 -1.04 13.99
CA MET A 1 1.81 -2.20 13.24
C MET A 1 2.94 -2.85 12.49
N THR A 2 3.09 -4.15 12.65
CA THR A 2 4.07 -4.97 11.93
C THR A 2 3.41 -5.62 10.72
N SER A 3 4.17 -5.83 9.64
CA SER A 3 3.73 -6.70 8.55
C SER A 3 3.75 -8.17 8.99
N PRO A 4 2.97 -9.06 8.35
CA PRO A 4 2.91 -10.48 8.71
C PRO A 4 4.23 -11.27 8.62
N ASN A 5 5.24 -10.71 7.95
CA ASN A 5 6.57 -11.29 7.80
C ASN A 5 7.65 -10.57 8.63
N ASP A 6 7.25 -9.66 9.52
CA ASP A 6 8.12 -8.85 10.39
C ASP A 6 9.17 -7.99 9.67
N ARG A 7 9.04 -7.78 8.36
CA ARG A 7 9.97 -6.96 7.55
C ARG A 7 9.62 -5.47 7.54
N MET A 8 8.39 -5.11 7.89
CA MET A 8 7.92 -3.72 7.93
C MET A 8 7.33 -3.42 9.30
N LEU A 9 7.68 -2.24 9.84
CA LEU A 9 7.05 -1.70 11.03
C LEU A 9 6.71 -0.24 10.77
N TRP A 10 5.43 0.09 10.92
CA TRP A 10 4.89 1.43 10.70
C TRP A 10 4.04 1.84 11.90
N ALA A 11 3.94 3.13 12.17
CA ALA A 11 3.19 3.65 13.31
C ALA A 11 2.44 4.93 12.93
N VAL A 12 1.40 5.21 13.72
CA VAL A 12 0.68 6.49 13.70
C VAL A 12 0.80 7.07 15.10
N ASP A 13 1.21 8.33 15.21
CA ASP A 13 1.35 9.02 16.50
C ASP A 13 0.03 9.69 16.96
N SER A 14 0.04 10.30 18.15
CA SER A 14 -1.14 10.99 18.71
C SER A 14 -1.58 12.23 17.94
N ARG A 15 -0.75 12.73 17.02
CA ARG A 15 -1.04 13.83 16.11
C ARG A 15 -1.42 13.30 14.71
N ALA A 16 -1.71 12.01 14.61
CA ALA A 16 -2.08 11.32 13.38
C ALA A 16 -0.98 11.33 12.30
N ASN A 17 0.28 11.62 12.64
CA ASN A 17 1.38 11.54 11.68
C ASN A 17 1.79 10.08 11.49
N VAL A 18 2.18 9.73 10.27
CA VAL A 18 2.62 8.39 9.90
C VAL A 18 4.14 8.32 9.98
N HIS A 19 4.66 7.25 10.58
CA HIS A 19 6.09 6.99 10.69
C HIS A 19 6.41 5.56 10.24
N VAL A 20 7.59 5.37 9.65
CA VAL A 20 8.14 4.06 9.32
C VAL A 20 9.38 3.78 10.18
N ARG A 21 9.56 2.53 10.61
CA ARG A 21 10.79 2.08 11.25
C ARG A 21 11.83 1.76 10.18
N THR A 22 13.03 2.27 10.33
CA THR A 22 14.14 2.07 9.38
C THR A 22 15.25 1.19 9.97
N GLY A 23 16.09 0.62 9.10
CA GLY A 23 17.22 -0.22 9.50
C GLY A 23 16.84 -1.57 10.11
N ILE A 24 15.67 -2.12 9.78
CA ILE A 24 15.28 -3.48 10.15
C ILE A 24 16.08 -4.45 9.28
N THR A 25 16.90 -5.30 9.92
CA THR A 25 17.64 -6.39 9.26
C THR A 25 17.52 -7.68 10.08
N ASP A 26 18.05 -8.79 9.57
CA ASP A 26 18.03 -10.06 10.29
C ASP A 26 18.90 -9.98 11.57
N GLU A 27 19.97 -9.18 11.55
CA GLU A 27 20.85 -8.91 12.70
C GLU A 27 20.29 -7.81 13.62
N MET A 28 19.47 -6.91 13.09
CA MET A 28 18.85 -5.79 13.82
C MET A 28 17.33 -5.79 13.61
N PRO A 29 16.59 -6.79 14.14
CA PRO A 29 15.16 -6.95 13.87
C PRO A 29 14.31 -5.83 14.49
N VAL A 30 14.84 -5.12 15.49
CA VAL A 30 14.18 -3.98 16.13
C VAL A 30 14.30 -2.69 15.32
N GLY A 31 15.12 -2.65 14.27
CA GLY A 31 15.45 -1.43 13.52
C GLY A 31 16.26 -0.42 14.32
N THR A 32 16.63 0.68 13.67
CA THR A 32 17.53 1.71 14.24
C THR A 32 16.81 3.02 14.54
N ASP A 33 15.94 3.48 13.65
CA ASP A 33 15.31 4.79 13.77
C ASP A 33 13.84 4.80 13.29
N TRP A 34 13.14 5.90 13.55
CA TRP A 34 11.81 6.20 13.02
C TRP A 34 11.88 7.40 12.07
N GLU A 35 11.31 7.25 10.88
CA GLU A 35 11.24 8.30 9.87
C GLU A 35 9.78 8.75 9.67
N HIS A 36 9.56 10.07 9.69
CA HIS A 36 8.26 10.67 9.45
C HIS A 36 7.91 10.67 7.95
N ILE A 37 6.73 10.15 7.60
CA ILE A 37 6.22 10.09 6.23
C ILE A 37 5.22 11.21 5.98
N PRO A 38 5.59 12.28 5.24
CA PRO A 38 4.72 13.42 5.02
C PRO A 38 3.59 13.14 4.02
N GLY A 39 2.63 14.07 3.96
CA GLY A 39 1.62 14.17 2.90
C GLY A 39 0.19 13.84 3.32
N LEU A 40 -0.02 13.18 4.46
CA LEU A 40 -1.35 12.94 5.02
C LEU A 40 -1.29 12.70 6.54
N GLN A 41 -2.46 12.72 7.17
CA GLN A 41 -2.67 12.27 8.54
C GLN A 41 -3.63 11.08 8.55
N ALA A 42 -3.33 10.06 9.35
CA ALA A 42 -4.06 8.81 9.37
C ALA A 42 -4.77 8.58 10.72
N SER A 43 -6.01 8.10 10.68
CA SER A 43 -6.71 7.53 11.84
C SER A 43 -6.41 6.05 12.01
N GLN A 44 -6.14 5.36 10.89
CA GLN A 44 -5.82 3.95 10.86
C GLN A 44 -4.72 3.69 9.85
N LEU A 45 -3.88 2.72 10.15
CA LEU A 45 -2.85 2.16 9.29
C LEU A 45 -3.11 0.67 9.21
N VAL A 46 -2.86 0.01 8.09
CA VAL A 46 -2.90 -1.45 7.97
C VAL A 46 -1.80 -1.92 7.02
N LEU A 47 -1.16 -3.04 7.35
CA LEU A 47 -0.01 -3.57 6.62
C LEU A 47 -0.30 -4.97 6.10
N SER A 48 0.01 -5.20 4.83
CA SER A 48 0.18 -6.55 4.28
C SER A 48 1.66 -6.94 4.32
N THR A 49 2.03 -8.01 3.61
CA THR A 49 3.44 -8.40 3.42
C THR A 49 4.25 -7.34 2.66
N ARG A 50 3.61 -6.52 1.83
CA ARG A 50 4.28 -5.61 0.89
C ARG A 50 3.67 -4.21 0.78
N THR A 51 2.50 -3.99 1.35
CA THR A 51 1.75 -2.74 1.16
C THR A 51 1.39 -2.12 2.50
N ALA A 52 1.46 -0.79 2.53
CA ALA A 52 0.92 0.01 3.61
C ALA A 52 -0.29 0.79 3.09
N TRP A 53 -1.40 0.69 3.83
CA TRP A 53 -2.64 1.41 3.57
C TRP A 53 -3.02 2.23 4.79
N VAL A 54 -3.68 3.34 4.56
CA VAL A 54 -4.19 4.20 5.63
C VAL A 54 -5.63 4.61 5.37
N CYS A 55 -6.37 4.76 6.47
CA CYS A 55 -7.58 5.55 6.53
C CYS A 55 -7.20 6.94 7.05
N CYS A 56 -7.52 7.97 6.30
CA CYS A 56 -7.28 9.35 6.69
C CYS A 56 -8.34 9.83 7.69
N LEU A 57 -8.08 10.95 8.37
CA LEU A 57 -9.03 11.51 9.36
C LEU A 57 -10.40 11.87 8.76
N ASN A 58 -10.45 12.15 7.46
CA ASN A 58 -11.67 12.43 6.70
C ASN A 58 -12.31 11.18 6.07
N GLY A 59 -11.81 9.98 6.37
CA GLY A 59 -12.28 8.72 5.81
C GLY A 59 -11.70 8.35 4.44
N GLU A 60 -10.86 9.20 3.83
CA GLU A 60 -10.21 8.86 2.56
C GLU A 60 -9.22 7.70 2.72
N ILE A 61 -9.13 6.85 1.70
CA ILE A 61 -8.18 5.74 1.66
C ILE A 61 -6.94 6.15 0.86
N ALA A 62 -5.75 5.83 1.35
CA ALA A 62 -4.52 5.96 0.58
C ALA A 62 -3.62 4.73 0.71
N ARG A 63 -2.91 4.41 -0.37
CA ARG A 63 -1.84 3.40 -0.40
C ARG A 63 -0.49 4.08 -0.53
N ARG A 64 0.52 3.58 0.18
CA ARG A 64 1.92 3.94 -0.06
C ARG A 64 2.50 3.10 -1.20
N TYR A 65 3.12 3.77 -2.17
CA TYR A 65 3.83 3.15 -3.29
C TYR A 65 5.34 3.28 -3.11
N GLY A 66 6.11 2.40 -3.76
CA GLY A 66 7.58 2.44 -3.72
C GLY A 66 8.24 1.72 -2.55
N ILE A 67 7.45 1.09 -1.66
CA ILE A 67 7.98 0.34 -0.52
C ILE A 67 8.80 -0.84 -1.03
N THR A 68 10.06 -0.90 -0.62
CA THR A 68 10.99 -2.03 -0.85
C THR A 68 11.90 -2.20 0.37
N ASP A 69 12.64 -3.31 0.45
CA ASP A 69 13.61 -3.52 1.55
C ASP A 69 14.69 -2.43 1.61
N LYS A 70 15.03 -1.84 0.45
CA LYS A 70 16.00 -0.74 0.34
C LYS A 70 15.37 0.65 0.50
N ASN A 71 14.05 0.73 0.36
CA ASN A 71 13.28 1.95 0.49
C ASN A 71 12.03 1.68 1.36
N PRO A 72 12.21 1.49 2.67
CA PRO A 72 11.10 1.16 3.57
C PRO A 72 10.07 2.29 3.66
N ALA A 73 10.49 3.54 3.49
CA ALA A 73 9.60 4.72 3.46
C ALA A 73 8.69 4.74 2.23
N GLY A 74 9.13 4.15 1.11
CA GLY A 74 8.47 4.27 -0.18
C GLY A 74 8.50 5.70 -0.72
N ASP A 75 7.85 5.91 -1.85
CA ASP A 75 8.00 7.13 -2.65
C ASP A 75 6.85 8.12 -2.39
N TYR A 76 5.60 7.68 -2.55
CA TYR A 76 4.44 8.57 -2.48
C TYR A 76 3.15 7.87 -2.06
N TRP A 77 2.17 8.68 -1.62
CA TRP A 77 0.81 8.24 -1.34
C TRP A 77 -0.06 8.38 -2.58
N LYS A 78 -0.85 7.35 -2.89
CA LYS A 78 -1.91 7.42 -3.91
C LYS A 78 -3.26 7.26 -3.24
N LYS A 79 -4.09 8.30 -3.34
CA LYS A 79 -5.48 8.26 -2.88
C LYS A 79 -6.29 7.31 -3.73
N THR A 80 -7.24 6.67 -3.07
CA THR A 80 -8.13 5.69 -3.66
C THR A 80 -9.56 6.18 -3.47
N PRO A 81 -10.43 6.15 -4.51
CA PRO A 81 -11.81 6.58 -4.37
C PRO A 81 -12.56 5.79 -3.30
N GLY A 82 -13.38 6.48 -2.53
CA GLY A 82 -14.20 5.92 -1.45
C GLY A 82 -13.91 6.58 -0.09
N LEU A 83 -14.93 6.56 0.78
CA LEU A 83 -14.84 6.98 2.17
C LEU A 83 -15.19 5.81 3.08
N VAL A 84 -14.37 5.58 4.10
CA VAL A 84 -14.48 4.42 4.98
C VAL A 84 -14.25 4.82 6.43
N THR A 85 -14.81 4.03 7.34
CA THR A 85 -14.60 4.17 8.78
C THR A 85 -13.49 3.23 9.25
N TRP A 86 -13.37 2.05 8.62
CA TRP A 86 -12.38 1.03 8.97
C TRP A 86 -11.81 0.33 7.74
N LEU A 87 -10.56 -0.11 7.87
CA LEU A 87 -9.79 -0.88 6.91
C LEU A 87 -9.17 -2.11 7.58
N THR A 88 -8.99 -3.18 6.81
CA THR A 88 -8.07 -4.28 7.12
C THR A 88 -7.50 -4.84 5.82
N VAL A 89 -6.32 -5.44 5.88
CA VAL A 89 -5.66 -6.03 4.72
C VAL A 89 -5.10 -7.39 5.07
N THR A 90 -5.23 -8.35 4.16
CA THR A 90 -4.65 -9.69 4.33
C THR A 90 -3.15 -9.68 3.97
N PRO A 91 -2.39 -10.70 4.38
CA PRO A 91 -0.99 -10.83 3.97
C PRO A 91 -0.78 -10.87 2.45
N SER A 92 -1.79 -11.32 1.70
CA SER A 92 -1.81 -11.45 0.23
C SER A 92 -2.29 -10.21 -0.51
N ASP A 93 -2.40 -9.05 0.15
CA ASP A 93 -2.86 -7.77 -0.43
C ASP A 93 -4.36 -7.74 -0.77
N GLU A 94 -5.23 -8.40 0.00
CA GLU A 94 -6.68 -8.24 -0.12
C GLU A 94 -7.16 -7.18 0.87
N LEU A 95 -7.63 -6.03 0.37
CA LEU A 95 -8.11 -4.92 1.19
C LEU A 95 -9.62 -5.06 1.44
N TRP A 96 -10.02 -4.92 2.70
CA TRP A 96 -11.39 -4.91 3.14
C TRP A 96 -11.69 -3.62 3.88
N ALA A 97 -12.89 -3.08 3.68
CA ALA A 97 -13.27 -1.80 4.24
C ALA A 97 -14.72 -1.77 4.69
N MET A 98 -15.00 -0.97 5.72
CA MET A 98 -16.34 -0.66 6.17
C MET A 98 -16.66 0.80 5.85
N SER A 99 -17.77 1.05 5.16
CA SER A 99 -18.27 2.41 4.91
C SER A 99 -18.92 3.01 6.16
N GLN A 100 -19.17 4.32 6.14
CA GLN A 100 -19.91 5.01 7.20
C GLN A 100 -21.35 4.52 7.34
N SER A 101 -21.94 3.93 6.29
CA SER A 101 -23.27 3.31 6.30
C SER A 101 -23.27 1.90 6.88
N GLY A 102 -22.12 1.36 7.27
CA GLY A 102 -21.98 -0.01 7.79
C GLY A 102 -21.91 -1.09 6.72
N SER A 103 -21.75 -0.73 5.44
CA SER A 103 -21.55 -1.71 4.37
C SER A 103 -20.10 -2.20 4.36
N LEU A 104 -19.92 -3.53 4.25
CA LEU A 104 -18.62 -4.15 4.05
C LEU A 104 -18.32 -4.24 2.56
N THR A 105 -17.19 -3.70 2.13
CA THR A 105 -16.72 -3.76 0.74
C THR A 105 -15.37 -4.46 0.68
N ARG A 106 -15.20 -5.39 -0.27
CA ARG A 106 -13.91 -6.01 -0.61
C ARG A 106 -13.33 -5.33 -1.83
N ARG A 107 -12.08 -4.85 -1.73
CA ARG A 107 -11.34 -4.32 -2.88
C ARG A 107 -10.16 -5.23 -3.20
N LEU A 108 -10.23 -5.89 -4.36
CA LEU A 108 -9.10 -6.64 -4.89
C LEU A 108 -8.07 -5.65 -5.45
N THR A 109 -6.98 -5.44 -4.72
CA THR A 109 -5.86 -4.67 -5.24
C THR A 109 -5.01 -5.53 -6.17
N LYS A 110 -5.29 -5.48 -7.48
CA LYS A 110 -4.39 -6.03 -8.50
C LYS A 110 -3.07 -5.25 -8.43
N THR A 111 -2.04 -5.87 -7.89
CA THR A 111 -0.69 -5.31 -7.88
C THR A 111 -0.04 -5.66 -9.21
N PHE A 112 0.21 -4.66 -10.06
CA PHE A 112 1.05 -4.84 -11.25
C PHE A 112 2.48 -5.10 -10.79
N GLN A 113 3.01 -6.29 -11.08
CA GLN A 113 4.42 -6.57 -10.88
C GLN A 113 5.20 -5.85 -11.98
N HIS A 114 6.05 -4.90 -11.60
CA HIS A 114 7.07 -4.41 -12.51
C HIS A 114 8.16 -5.50 -12.59
N GLY A 115 7.97 -6.46 -13.52
CA GLY A 115 9.04 -7.36 -13.90
C GLY A 115 10.22 -6.57 -14.47
N PRO A 116 11.46 -7.06 -14.36
CA PRO A 116 12.59 -6.39 -14.99
C PRO A 116 12.30 -6.27 -16.48
N ALA A 117 12.53 -5.07 -17.03
CA ALA A 117 12.34 -4.80 -18.45
C ALA A 117 13.14 -5.82 -19.26
N ARG A 118 12.45 -6.80 -19.87
CA ARG A 118 13.07 -7.66 -20.89
C ARG A 118 13.48 -6.72 -22.02
N SER A 119 14.78 -6.60 -22.24
CA SER A 119 15.35 -5.98 -23.43
C SER A 119 14.66 -6.57 -24.66
N LYS A 120 13.84 -5.78 -25.35
CA LYS A 120 13.23 -6.14 -26.63
C LYS A 120 14.36 -6.34 -27.63
N VAL A 121 14.66 -7.59 -27.95
CA VAL A 121 15.28 -7.94 -29.24
C VAL A 121 14.22 -7.66 -30.30
N ILE A 122 14.54 -6.76 -31.22
CA ILE A 122 13.67 -6.38 -32.33
C ILE A 122 13.67 -7.53 -33.35
N SER A 123 12.55 -8.23 -33.48
CA SER A 123 12.18 -8.98 -34.69
C SER A 123 10.66 -8.92 -34.84
N GLY A 124 10.19 -8.56 -36.03
CA GLY A 124 8.91 -7.87 -36.25
C GLY A 124 7.63 -8.70 -36.36
N SER A 125 6.64 -8.05 -37.01
CA SER A 125 5.27 -8.44 -37.38
C SER A 125 4.12 -8.27 -36.35
N THR A 126 3.43 -7.13 -36.53
CA THR A 126 1.96 -6.90 -36.67
C THR A 126 0.92 -7.76 -35.91
N GLY A 127 0.01 -7.04 -35.22
CA GLY A 127 -1.34 -7.46 -34.83
C GLY A 127 -1.43 -7.90 -33.36
N GLY A 128 -2.35 -7.45 -32.52
CA GLY A 128 -3.48 -6.52 -32.64
C GLY A 128 -4.13 -6.41 -31.25
N GLU A 129 -4.95 -5.37 -31.10
CA GLU A 129 -6.01 -5.19 -30.10
C GLU A 129 -5.58 -4.73 -28.69
N ASP A 130 -5.82 -3.43 -28.47
CA ASP A 130 -5.99 -2.77 -27.17
C ASP A 130 -7.02 -3.51 -26.32
N LEU A 131 -6.60 -3.95 -25.14
CA LEU A 131 -7.49 -4.34 -24.04
C LEU A 131 -7.34 -3.33 -22.90
N GLU A 132 -7.41 -2.04 -23.24
CA GLU A 132 -7.67 -0.98 -22.28
C GLU A 132 -9.17 -0.95 -21.95
N ASP A 133 -9.45 -0.83 -20.65
CA ASP A 133 -10.73 -0.40 -20.07
C ASP A 133 -11.90 -1.38 -20.01
N GLU A 134 -11.81 -2.33 -19.08
CA GLU A 134 -13.01 -2.90 -18.46
C GLU A 134 -12.88 -2.86 -16.93
N TRP A 135 -13.33 -1.76 -16.34
CA TRP A 135 -13.57 -1.63 -14.90
C TRP A 135 -15.08 -1.75 -14.65
N GLU A 136 -15.53 -2.90 -14.16
CA GLU A 136 -16.90 -3.02 -13.66
C GLU A 136 -16.99 -2.47 -12.22
N VAL A 137 -17.96 -1.58 -12.02
CA VAL A 137 -18.40 -1.13 -10.70
C VAL A 137 -19.62 -1.97 -10.34
N ILE A 138 -19.55 -2.68 -9.22
CA ILE A 138 -20.70 -3.33 -8.56
C ILE A 138 -20.90 -2.70 -7.19
#